data_AF-A0A1A9AMD7-F1
#
_entry.id   AF-A0A1A9AMD7-F1
#
_cell.length_a   1.000
_cell.length_b   1.000
_cell.length_c   1.000
_cell.angle_alpha   90.00
_cell.angle_beta   90.00
_cell.angle_gamma   90.00
#
_symmetry.space_group_name_H-M   'P 1'
#
loop_
_entity.id
_entity.type
_entity.pdbx_description
1 polymer ?
#
loop_
_entity_poly.entity_id
_entity_poly.type
_entity_poly.pdbx_seq_one_letter_code
_entity_poly.pdbx_strand_id
1 'polypeptide(L)'
;MNFGKIILSQGINNVISTKADTSKLQSSSECQRKLAEASQECSTVFEKVKLAREKRKQFKGKLPFGCKQSDLNKNLTPEEMVAPFKSIRSFKNEKEIFIAVYYFTEYLNRIYKRMMHRLKTMCMDLAWQFNMPLEELREFCRECEEALTEKLEKMNDEANKSLLSHIQRKLMRHKLYFLYFLYNYRESWFKNMNNIESIWVEKFNVKIRKLRNENNNKEVNINAEKKNKTRKNN
;
A
#
# COMPACT_ATOMS: atom_id res chain seq x y z
N MET A 1 16.88 -25.42 3.56
CA MET A 1 15.47 -25.27 3.12
C MET A 1 15.44 -24.30 1.95
N ASN A 2 15.28 -24.84 0.74
CA ASN A 2 15.17 -24.07 -0.50
C ASN A 2 13.76 -23.47 -0.58
N PHE A 3 13.65 -22.15 -0.69
CA PHE A 3 12.38 -21.51 -1.01
C PHE A 3 12.26 -21.40 -2.52
N GLY A 4 11.38 -22.24 -3.06
CA GLY A 4 11.10 -22.37 -4.48
C GLY A 4 10.49 -21.11 -5.08
N LYS A 5 10.91 -20.83 -6.31
CA LYS A 5 10.26 -19.95 -7.27
C LYS A 5 8.78 -20.36 -7.40
N ILE A 6 7.86 -19.45 -7.11
CA ILE A 6 6.48 -19.56 -7.59
C ILE A 6 6.41 -18.81 -8.92
N ILE A 7 6.24 -19.59 -9.97
CA ILE A 7 5.90 -19.20 -11.32
C ILE A 7 4.44 -18.73 -11.30
N LEU A 8 4.17 -17.49 -11.71
CA LEU A 8 2.84 -17.07 -12.13
C LEU A 8 2.82 -17.11 -13.65
N SER A 9 2.32 -18.22 -14.19
CA SER A 9 2.01 -18.37 -15.60
C SER A 9 0.52 -18.57 -15.79
N GLN A 10 -0.01 -17.80 -16.75
CA GLN A 10 -1.22 -18.02 -17.54
C GLN A 10 -2.53 -17.43 -17.02
N GLY A 11 -3.07 -16.55 -17.86
CA GLY A 11 -4.46 -16.15 -17.84
C GLY A 11 -4.65 -14.72 -18.35
N ILE A 12 -4.49 -14.51 -19.66
CA ILE A 12 -5.32 -13.68 -20.56
C ILE A 12 -4.54 -13.54 -21.87
N ASN A 13 -4.70 -14.54 -22.75
CA ASN A 13 -4.66 -14.29 -24.18
C ASN A 13 -6.10 -13.93 -24.55
N ASN A 14 -6.32 -12.68 -24.95
CA ASN A 14 -7.22 -12.42 -26.05
C ASN A 14 -6.78 -11.16 -26.79
N VAL A 15 -6.31 -11.42 -28.00
CA VAL A 15 -5.95 -10.48 -29.05
C VAL A 15 -7.21 -9.69 -29.41
N ILE A 16 -7.16 -8.37 -29.23
CA ILE A 16 -7.97 -7.45 -30.03
C ILE A 16 -6.98 -6.61 -30.82
N SER A 17 -6.73 -7.07 -32.04
CA SER A 17 -6.10 -6.27 -33.09
C SER A 17 -7.12 -5.26 -33.59
N THR A 18 -7.00 -4.01 -33.15
CA THR A 18 -7.59 -2.87 -33.86
C THR A 18 -6.45 -1.94 -34.26
N LYS A 19 -6.20 -1.88 -35.57
CA LYS A 19 -5.43 -0.80 -36.19
C LYS A 19 -6.11 0.51 -35.80
N ALA A 20 -5.48 1.28 -34.93
CA ALA A 20 -5.89 2.63 -34.61
C ALA A 20 -4.80 3.59 -35.13
N ASP A 21 -5.21 4.47 -36.03
CA ASP A 21 -4.38 5.50 -36.66
C ASP A 21 -3.55 6.27 -35.63
N THR A 22 -2.24 6.17 -35.77
CA THR A 22 -1.23 6.79 -34.90
C THR A 22 -1.03 8.30 -35.16
N SER A 23 -1.86 8.94 -35.99
CA SER A 23 -1.67 10.34 -36.40
C SER A 23 -2.20 11.39 -35.40
N LYS A 24 -2.84 10.99 -34.29
CA LYS A 24 -3.28 11.91 -33.22
C LYS A 24 -2.40 11.90 -31.96
N LEU A 25 -1.35 11.10 -31.92
CA LEU A 25 -0.51 10.93 -30.73
C LEU A 25 0.53 12.05 -30.49
N GLN A 26 0.67 13.00 -31.42
CA GLN A 26 1.68 14.06 -31.30
C GLN A 26 1.23 15.34 -30.58
N SER A 27 -0.04 15.44 -30.14
CA SER A 27 -0.54 16.65 -29.46
C SER A 27 -0.61 16.56 -27.92
N SER A 28 0.00 15.56 -27.30
CA SER A 28 -0.20 15.23 -25.87
C SER A 28 0.98 15.58 -24.95
N SER A 29 1.87 16.48 -25.37
CA SER A 29 2.95 16.96 -24.48
C SER A 29 2.39 17.69 -23.25
N GLU A 30 1.25 18.35 -23.39
CA GLU A 30 0.58 19.10 -22.31
C GLU A 30 -0.09 18.19 -21.27
N CYS A 31 -0.60 17.02 -21.69
CA CYS A 31 -1.20 16.04 -20.79
C CYS A 31 -0.13 15.28 -20.00
N GLN A 32 0.97 14.91 -20.65
CA GLN A 32 2.13 14.29 -19.99
C GLN A 32 2.74 15.21 -18.93
N ARG A 33 2.84 16.52 -19.21
CA ARG A 33 3.36 17.50 -18.25
C ARG A 33 2.45 17.67 -17.03
N LYS A 34 1.14 17.80 -17.23
CA LYS A 34 0.14 17.87 -16.14
C LYS A 34 0.10 16.60 -15.29
N LEU A 35 0.39 15.44 -15.86
CA LEU A 35 0.45 14.17 -15.13
C LEU A 35 1.73 14.02 -14.32
N ALA A 36 2.87 14.45 -14.87
CA ALA A 36 4.13 14.53 -14.14
C ALA A 36 3.99 15.48 -12.94
N GLU A 37 3.38 16.65 -13.15
CA GLU A 37 3.04 17.62 -12.11
C GLU A 37 2.11 17.00 -11.05
N ALA A 38 1.04 16.29 -11.46
CA ALA A 38 0.13 15.62 -10.52
C ALA A 38 0.77 14.44 -9.76
N SER A 39 1.66 13.67 -10.41
CA SER A 39 2.45 12.61 -9.78
C SER A 39 3.39 13.20 -8.72
N GLN A 40 4.01 14.33 -9.03
CA GLN A 40 4.93 15.05 -8.16
C GLN A 40 4.18 15.77 -7.02
N GLU A 41 2.97 16.27 -7.24
CA GLU A 41 2.11 16.83 -6.19
C GLU A 41 1.49 15.76 -5.28
N CYS A 42 1.01 14.66 -5.85
CA CYS A 42 0.68 13.48 -5.06
C CYS A 42 1.92 12.91 -4.37
N SER A 43 3.14 13.24 -4.76
CA SER A 43 4.35 12.90 -3.99
C SER A 43 4.63 13.91 -2.88
N THR A 44 4.30 15.20 -3.05
CA THR A 44 4.54 16.23 -2.02
C THR A 44 3.54 16.15 -0.86
N VAL A 45 2.31 15.69 -1.09
CA VAL A 45 1.37 15.32 0.00
C VAL A 45 1.92 14.13 0.79
N PHE A 46 2.41 13.10 0.11
CA PHE A 46 3.06 11.91 0.70
C PHE A 46 4.30 12.28 1.55
N GLU A 47 5.12 13.22 1.08
CA GLU A 47 6.31 13.69 1.81
C GLU A 47 5.96 14.62 2.99
N LYS A 48 4.88 15.40 2.90
CA LYS A 48 4.42 16.24 4.03
C LYS A 48 3.91 15.38 5.20
N VAL A 49 3.30 14.23 4.93
CA VAL A 49 2.95 13.22 5.96
C VAL A 49 4.20 12.51 6.50
N LYS A 50 5.22 12.28 5.65
CA LYS A 50 6.50 11.69 6.04
C LYS A 50 7.29 12.59 7.00
N LEU A 51 7.34 13.91 6.75
CA LEU A 51 7.97 14.91 7.62
C LEU A 51 7.19 15.18 8.92
N ALA A 52 5.87 15.03 8.93
CA ALA A 52 5.08 15.08 10.17
C ALA A 52 5.24 13.81 11.04
N ARG A 53 5.62 12.67 10.45
CA ARG A 53 5.73 11.34 11.10
C ARG A 53 7.10 11.00 11.69
N GLU A 54 8.14 11.79 11.44
CA GLU A 54 9.48 11.55 12.02
C GLU A 54 9.55 11.80 13.54
N LYS A 55 8.51 12.38 14.14
CA LYS A 55 8.31 12.32 15.59
C LYS A 55 7.48 11.09 15.94
N ARG A 56 8.11 9.91 15.92
CA ARG A 56 7.60 8.66 16.52
C ARG A 56 7.09 8.94 17.94
N LYS A 57 5.80 9.22 18.09
CA LYS A 57 5.10 9.44 19.37
C LYS A 57 4.63 8.13 20.02
N GLN A 58 5.17 6.97 19.65
CA GLN A 58 4.75 5.72 20.30
C GLN A 58 5.26 5.60 21.75
N PHE A 59 6.32 6.32 22.11
CA PHE A 59 6.84 6.36 23.48
C PHE A 59 7.16 7.80 23.88
N LYS A 60 6.14 8.62 24.16
CA LYS A 60 6.32 9.86 24.93
C LYS A 60 6.63 9.47 26.40
N GLY A 61 7.85 9.02 26.68
CA GLY A 61 8.24 8.58 28.02
C GLY A 61 9.43 7.62 28.03
N LYS A 62 9.57 6.89 29.15
CA LYS A 62 10.60 5.86 29.33
C LYS A 62 10.23 4.62 28.52
N LEU A 63 11.09 4.19 27.61
CA LEU A 63 10.89 2.97 26.84
C LEU A 63 10.83 1.73 27.76
N PRO A 64 10.05 0.70 27.40
CA PRO A 64 9.85 -0.47 28.24
C PRO A 64 11.13 -1.30 28.38
N PHE A 65 11.19 -2.10 29.45
CA PHE A 65 12.26 -3.08 29.69
C PHE A 65 13.69 -2.50 29.73
N GLY A 66 13.86 -1.21 30.03
CA GLY A 66 15.18 -0.57 30.06
C GLY A 66 15.79 -0.35 28.67
N CYS A 67 14.96 -0.35 27.62
CA CYS A 67 15.37 0.11 26.30
C CYS A 67 15.75 1.59 26.34
N LYS A 68 16.73 1.97 25.53
CA LYS A 68 17.13 3.35 25.28
C LYS A 68 16.73 3.71 23.85
N GLN A 69 16.59 5.01 23.58
CA GLN A 69 16.26 5.46 22.23
C GLN A 69 17.33 5.03 21.21
N SER A 70 18.60 4.99 21.63
CA SER A 70 19.72 4.47 20.83
C SER A 70 19.58 2.99 20.46
N ASP A 71 18.84 2.19 21.24
CA ASP A 71 18.58 0.79 20.91
C ASP A 71 17.61 0.65 19.71
N LEU A 72 16.74 1.66 19.49
CA LEU A 72 15.67 1.67 18.49
C LEU A 72 15.95 2.59 17.27
N ASN A 73 16.98 3.41 17.35
CA ASN A 73 17.37 4.36 16.30
C ASN A 73 18.44 3.82 15.34
N LYS A 74 18.65 2.49 15.29
CA LYS A 74 19.63 1.93 14.35
C LYS A 74 19.03 1.88 12.95
N ASN A 75 19.79 2.36 11.97
CA ASN A 75 19.43 2.21 10.56
C ASN A 75 19.82 0.82 10.08
N LEU A 76 18.90 -0.13 10.24
CA LEU A 76 19.09 -1.51 9.81
C LEU A 76 18.55 -1.75 8.39
N THR A 77 19.27 -2.57 7.64
CA THR A 77 18.81 -3.21 6.41
C THR A 77 17.70 -4.23 6.70
N PRO A 78 16.84 -4.58 5.73
CA PRO A 78 15.85 -5.64 5.90
C PRO A 78 16.45 -6.96 6.41
N GLU A 79 17.64 -7.31 5.92
CA GLU A 79 18.38 -8.52 6.29
C GLU A 79 18.80 -8.48 7.76
N GLU A 80 19.30 -7.34 8.23
CA GLU A 80 19.67 -7.12 9.63
C GLU A 80 18.45 -7.10 10.57
N MET A 81 17.32 -6.57 10.10
CA MET A 81 16.07 -6.56 10.88
C MET A 81 15.54 -7.98 11.14
N VAL A 82 15.83 -8.95 10.26
CA VAL A 82 15.40 -10.35 10.41
C VAL A 82 16.50 -11.28 10.91
N ALA A 83 17.76 -10.83 10.94
CA ALA A 83 18.91 -11.61 11.40
C ALA A 83 18.74 -12.19 12.82
N PRO A 84 18.17 -11.47 13.80
CA PRO A 84 17.92 -12.03 15.14
C PRO A 84 17.10 -13.33 15.11
N PHE A 85 16.25 -13.54 14.12
CA PHE A 85 15.40 -14.73 14.03
C PHE A 85 16.13 -15.97 13.52
N LYS A 86 17.23 -15.77 12.78
CA LYS A 86 18.00 -16.86 12.16
C LYS A 86 19.03 -17.45 13.12
N SER A 87 19.61 -16.64 14.01
CA SER A 87 20.79 -17.01 14.80
C SER A 87 20.54 -17.22 16.30
N ILE A 88 19.36 -16.86 16.82
CA ILE A 88 19.14 -16.89 18.27
C ILE A 88 18.91 -18.31 18.79
N ARG A 89 19.68 -18.72 19.82
CA ARG A 89 19.41 -19.91 20.65
C ARG A 89 18.38 -19.61 21.74
N SER A 90 18.47 -18.45 22.38
CA SER A 90 17.52 -17.91 23.37
C SER A 90 17.78 -16.42 23.59
N PHE A 91 16.78 -15.70 24.12
CA PHE A 91 16.96 -14.32 24.56
C PHE A 91 17.35 -14.27 26.03
N LYS A 92 18.24 -13.35 26.39
CA LYS A 92 18.71 -13.18 27.78
C LYS A 92 17.70 -12.46 28.65
N ASN A 93 16.93 -11.54 28.07
CA ASN A 93 15.98 -10.70 28.79
C ASN A 93 14.88 -10.14 27.87
N GLU A 94 13.90 -9.50 28.48
CA GLU A 94 12.76 -8.86 27.81
C GLU A 94 13.18 -7.74 26.86
N LYS A 95 14.28 -7.05 27.16
CA LYS A 95 14.84 -5.97 26.33
C LYS A 95 15.25 -6.48 24.96
N GLU A 96 15.97 -7.61 24.89
CA GLU A 96 16.40 -8.18 23.61
C GLU A 96 15.20 -8.64 22.77
N ILE A 97 14.18 -9.23 23.41
CA ILE A 97 12.92 -9.64 22.73
C ILE A 97 12.22 -8.42 22.15
N PHE A 98 12.06 -7.37 22.98
CA PHE A 98 11.41 -6.13 22.57
C PHE A 98 12.12 -5.49 21.36
N ILE A 99 13.45 -5.37 21.42
CA ILE A 99 14.25 -4.80 20.32
C ILE A 99 14.11 -5.64 19.05
N ALA A 100 14.16 -6.96 19.14
CA ALA A 100 14.05 -7.83 17.97
C ALA A 100 12.68 -7.68 17.29
N VAL A 101 11.57 -7.74 18.06
CA VAL A 101 10.23 -7.58 17.50
C VAL A 101 9.99 -6.16 17.01
N TYR A 102 10.56 -5.13 17.66
CA TYR A 102 10.52 -3.76 17.18
C TYR A 102 11.07 -3.63 15.76
N TYR A 103 12.29 -4.12 15.50
CA TYR A 103 12.89 -4.05 14.18
C TYR A 103 12.16 -4.92 13.15
N PHE A 104 11.58 -6.05 13.56
CA PHE A 104 10.71 -6.82 12.68
C PHE A 104 9.43 -6.07 12.30
N THR A 105 8.88 -5.32 13.23
CA THR A 105 7.70 -4.48 12.99
C THR A 105 8.04 -3.34 12.03
N GLU A 106 9.22 -2.73 12.17
CA GLU A 106 9.73 -1.77 11.19
C GLU A 106 9.92 -2.39 9.79
N TYR A 107 10.39 -3.64 9.71
CA TYR A 107 10.45 -4.38 8.45
C TYR A 107 9.05 -4.58 7.85
N LEU A 108 8.04 -4.97 8.64
CA LEU A 108 6.65 -5.13 8.16
C LEU A 108 6.04 -3.79 7.76
N ASN A 109 6.33 -2.70 8.47
CA ASN A 109 5.95 -1.33 8.09
C ASN A 109 6.50 -0.95 6.72
N ARG A 110 7.76 -1.33 6.40
CA ARG A 110 8.34 -1.11 5.07
C ARG A 110 7.60 -1.91 3.99
N ILE A 111 7.23 -3.16 4.27
CA ILE A 111 6.43 -3.98 3.33
C ILE A 111 5.06 -3.34 3.11
N TYR A 112 4.39 -2.90 4.17
CA TYR A 112 3.08 -2.23 4.09
C TYR A 112 3.15 -0.99 3.20
N LYS A 113 4.16 -0.13 3.41
CA LYS A 113 4.36 1.08 2.58
C LYS A 113 4.61 0.73 1.11
N ARG A 114 5.31 -0.37 0.83
CA ARG A 114 5.50 -0.86 -0.54
C ARG A 114 4.17 -1.30 -1.17
N MET A 115 3.30 -1.98 -0.41
CA MET A 115 1.94 -2.31 -0.86
C MET A 115 1.12 -1.04 -1.14
N MET A 116 1.16 -0.02 -0.26
CA MET A 116 0.49 1.27 -0.51
C MET A 116 0.96 1.92 -1.83
N HIS A 117 2.27 1.90 -2.09
CA HIS A 117 2.82 2.46 -3.31
C HIS A 117 2.40 1.67 -4.57
N ARG A 118 2.36 0.33 -4.49
CA ARG A 118 1.84 -0.52 -5.56
C ARG A 118 0.37 -0.23 -5.86
N LEU A 119 -0.46 -0.10 -4.83
CA LEU A 119 -1.87 0.26 -4.97
C LEU A 119 -2.05 1.60 -5.68
N LYS A 120 -1.28 2.62 -5.26
CA LYS A 120 -1.30 3.95 -5.90
C LYS A 120 -0.96 3.86 -7.39
N THR A 121 0.12 3.15 -7.72
CA THR A 121 0.58 2.97 -9.11
C THR A 121 -0.48 2.28 -9.95
N MET A 122 -1.06 1.18 -9.46
CA MET A 122 -2.15 0.47 -10.14
C MET A 122 -3.36 1.37 -10.39
N CYS A 123 -3.76 2.20 -9.41
CA CYS A 123 -4.88 3.12 -9.57
C CYS A 123 -4.58 4.19 -10.63
N MET A 124 -3.35 4.72 -10.67
CA MET A 124 -2.93 5.68 -11.69
C MET A 124 -2.96 5.08 -13.09
N ASP A 125 -2.43 3.86 -13.26
CA ASP A 125 -2.39 3.17 -14.56
C ASP A 125 -3.81 2.91 -15.09
N LEU A 126 -4.71 2.45 -14.23
CA LEU A 126 -6.11 2.21 -14.60
C LEU A 126 -6.88 3.52 -14.84
N ALA A 127 -6.67 4.55 -14.01
CA ALA A 127 -7.28 5.87 -14.24
C ALA A 127 -6.89 6.43 -15.61
N TRP A 128 -5.63 6.25 -16.01
CA TRP A 128 -5.14 6.65 -17.33
C TRP A 128 -5.83 5.87 -18.45
N GLN A 129 -5.91 4.53 -18.34
CA GLN A 129 -6.57 3.69 -19.35
C GLN A 129 -8.05 4.05 -19.58
N PHE A 130 -8.75 4.50 -18.54
CA PHE A 130 -10.18 4.83 -18.60
C PHE A 130 -10.47 6.34 -18.70
N ASN A 131 -9.44 7.17 -18.93
CA ASN A 131 -9.57 8.64 -19.01
C ASN A 131 -10.32 9.25 -17.80
N MET A 132 -10.03 8.75 -16.59
CA MET A 132 -10.60 9.29 -15.36
C MET A 132 -10.17 10.76 -15.19
N PRO A 133 -11.10 11.67 -14.81
CA PRO A 133 -10.73 13.04 -14.50
C PRO A 133 -9.70 13.12 -13.39
N LEU A 134 -8.70 14.00 -13.56
CA LEU A 134 -7.59 14.13 -12.62
C LEU A 134 -8.05 14.43 -11.19
N GLU A 135 -9.11 15.23 -11.04
CA GLU A 135 -9.63 15.61 -9.73
C GLU A 135 -10.24 14.43 -8.98
N GLU A 136 -10.95 13.54 -9.70
CA GLU A 136 -11.52 12.32 -9.11
C GLU A 136 -10.45 11.30 -8.69
N LEU A 137 -9.36 11.23 -9.47
CA LEU A 137 -8.19 10.43 -9.13
C LEU A 137 -7.48 10.99 -7.89
N ARG A 138 -7.28 12.31 -7.83
CA ARG A 138 -6.64 12.97 -6.67
C ARG A 138 -7.43 12.73 -5.39
N GLU A 139 -8.75 12.91 -5.44
CA GLU A 139 -9.63 12.67 -4.30
C GLU A 139 -9.56 11.21 -3.84
N PHE A 140 -9.64 10.25 -4.77
CA PHE A 140 -9.53 8.83 -4.43
C PHE A 140 -8.18 8.48 -3.81
N CYS A 141 -7.08 8.97 -4.39
CA CYS A 141 -5.73 8.73 -3.86
C CYS A 141 -5.56 9.30 -2.45
N ARG A 142 -6.12 10.48 -2.17
CA ARG A 142 -6.10 11.09 -0.83
C ARG A 142 -6.86 10.23 0.18
N GLU A 143 -8.11 9.86 -0.12
CA GLU A 143 -8.93 9.01 0.76
C GLU A 143 -8.26 7.66 1.03
N CYS A 144 -7.68 7.06 -0.01
CA CYS A 144 -6.96 5.81 0.09
C CYS A 144 -5.73 5.96 1.00
N GLU A 145 -4.92 6.99 0.80
CA GLU A 145 -3.72 7.23 1.61
C GLU A 145 -4.04 7.48 3.08
N GLU A 146 -5.03 8.33 3.37
CA GLU A 146 -5.47 8.65 4.73
C GLU A 146 -5.92 7.39 5.47
N ALA A 147 -6.81 6.60 4.85
CA ALA A 147 -7.33 5.37 5.45
C ALA A 147 -6.25 4.28 5.60
N LEU A 148 -5.35 4.12 4.63
CA LEU A 148 -4.24 3.18 4.71
C LEU A 148 -3.23 3.59 5.80
N THR A 149 -3.03 4.89 5.98
CA THR A 149 -2.20 5.49 7.04
C THR A 149 -2.80 5.24 8.42
N GLU A 150 -4.09 5.52 8.60
CA GLU A 150 -4.80 5.28 9.86
C GLU A 150 -4.80 3.78 10.21
N LYS A 151 -5.03 2.92 9.22
CA LYS A 151 -5.02 1.46 9.43
C LYS A 151 -3.64 0.95 9.84
N LEU A 152 -2.57 1.49 9.26
CA LEU A 152 -1.20 1.16 9.65
C LEU A 152 -0.91 1.56 11.12
N GLU A 153 -1.42 2.71 11.56
CA GLU A 153 -1.27 3.16 12.95
C GLU A 153 -2.00 2.22 13.91
N LYS A 154 -3.26 1.87 13.60
CA LYS A 154 -4.04 0.89 14.39
C LYS A 154 -3.34 -0.47 14.47
N MET A 155 -2.82 -0.96 13.34
CA MET A 155 -2.07 -2.23 13.31
C MET A 155 -0.82 -2.16 14.19
N ASN A 156 -0.06 -1.07 14.15
CA ASN A 156 1.11 -0.90 15.01
C ASN A 156 0.73 -0.84 16.50
N ASP A 157 -0.35 -0.15 16.85
CA ASP A 157 -0.82 -0.05 18.24
C ASP A 157 -1.29 -1.39 18.80
N GLU A 158 -2.10 -2.13 18.04
CA GLU A 158 -2.54 -3.49 18.40
C GLU A 158 -1.34 -4.44 18.56
N ALA A 159 -0.40 -4.35 17.63
CA ALA A 159 0.79 -5.19 17.62
C ALA A 159 1.71 -4.90 18.82
N ASN A 160 1.90 -3.62 19.15
CA ASN A 160 2.63 -3.20 20.36
C ASN A 160 1.94 -3.70 21.64
N LYS A 161 0.62 -3.56 21.76
CA LYS A 161 -0.14 -4.08 22.93
C LYS A 161 0.02 -5.58 23.08
N SER A 162 -0.09 -6.32 21.97
CA SER A 162 0.10 -7.77 21.95
C SER A 162 1.51 -8.16 22.39
N LEU A 163 2.53 -7.49 21.85
CA LEU A 163 3.93 -7.72 22.22
C LEU A 163 4.17 -7.52 23.72
N LEU A 164 3.75 -6.37 24.26
CA LEU A 164 3.94 -6.06 25.68
C LEU A 164 3.27 -7.12 26.58
N SER A 165 2.06 -7.56 26.24
CA SER A 165 1.35 -8.62 26.98
C SER A 165 2.12 -9.94 26.98
N HIS A 166 2.65 -10.37 25.84
CA HIS A 166 3.40 -11.63 25.73
C HIS A 166 4.75 -11.58 26.47
N ILE A 167 5.45 -10.44 26.40
CA ILE A 167 6.71 -10.24 27.13
C ILE A 167 6.45 -10.26 28.64
N GLN A 168 5.43 -9.55 29.13
CA GLN A 168 5.07 -9.50 30.56
C GLN A 168 4.70 -10.88 31.12
N ARG A 169 4.04 -11.72 30.32
CA ARG A 169 3.71 -13.12 30.67
C ARG A 169 4.90 -14.08 30.57
N LYS A 170 6.09 -13.59 30.21
CA LYS A 170 7.34 -14.36 30.03
C LYS A 170 7.24 -15.50 29.01
N LEU A 171 6.23 -15.49 28.13
CA LEU A 171 5.97 -16.56 27.15
C LEU A 171 7.05 -16.65 26.06
N MET A 172 7.81 -15.58 25.85
CA MET A 172 8.73 -15.43 24.72
C MET A 172 10.21 -15.69 25.06
N ARG A 173 10.54 -16.10 26.29
CA ARG A 173 11.94 -16.40 26.67
C ARG A 173 12.46 -17.66 25.97
N HIS A 174 11.57 -18.62 25.73
CA HIS A 174 11.87 -19.84 24.98
C HIS A 174 11.78 -19.62 23.47
N LYS A 175 12.80 -20.07 22.74
CA LYS A 175 12.93 -19.89 21.29
C LYS A 175 11.72 -20.37 20.50
N LEU A 176 11.18 -21.55 20.81
CA LEU A 176 10.05 -22.11 20.06
C LEU A 176 8.78 -21.26 20.18
N TYR A 177 8.43 -20.83 21.40
CA TYR A 177 7.29 -19.94 21.62
C TYR A 177 7.48 -18.58 20.95
N PHE A 178 8.70 -18.06 20.96
CA PHE A 178 9.03 -16.83 20.27
C PHE A 178 8.90 -16.96 18.74
N LEU A 179 9.44 -18.02 18.14
CA LEU A 179 9.30 -18.28 16.70
C LEU A 179 7.83 -18.49 16.31
N TYR A 180 7.07 -19.20 17.13
CA TYR A 180 5.63 -19.39 16.94
C TYR A 180 4.88 -18.04 17.00
N PHE A 181 5.20 -17.20 17.98
CA PHE A 181 4.67 -15.83 18.03
C PHE A 181 4.99 -15.06 16.76
N LEU A 182 6.26 -15.05 16.31
CA LEU A 182 6.67 -14.30 15.12
C LEU A 182 5.98 -14.78 13.85
N TYR A 183 5.79 -16.09 13.71
CA TYR A 183 5.05 -16.67 12.61
C TYR A 183 3.62 -16.12 12.59
N ASN A 184 2.89 -16.25 13.71
CA ASN A 184 1.52 -15.76 13.81
C ASN A 184 1.42 -14.23 13.65
N TYR A 185 2.40 -13.51 14.18
CA TYR A 185 2.51 -12.07 14.04
C TYR A 185 2.64 -11.71 12.56
N ARG A 186 3.59 -12.31 11.85
CA ARG A 186 3.79 -12.11 10.41
C ARG A 186 2.53 -12.46 9.61
N GLU A 187 1.95 -13.63 9.84
CA GLU A 187 0.75 -14.09 9.13
C GLU A 187 -0.43 -13.14 9.34
N SER A 188 -0.63 -12.65 10.57
CA SER A 188 -1.66 -11.65 10.87
C SER A 188 -1.45 -10.35 10.09
N TRP A 189 -0.20 -9.88 10.00
CA TRP A 189 0.14 -8.70 9.21
C TRP A 189 -0.15 -8.89 7.72
N PHE A 190 0.28 -10.01 7.12
CA PHE A 190 0.02 -10.29 5.71
C PHE A 190 -1.48 -10.49 5.41
N LYS A 191 -2.22 -11.17 6.29
CA LYS A 191 -3.67 -11.31 6.16
C LYS A 191 -4.36 -9.95 6.16
N ASN A 192 -3.97 -9.06 7.07
CA ASN A 192 -4.49 -7.70 7.11
C ASN A 192 -4.13 -6.91 5.84
N MET A 193 -2.87 -6.97 5.39
CA MET A 193 -2.43 -6.32 4.14
C MET A 193 -3.24 -6.78 2.94
N ASN A 194 -3.38 -8.10 2.73
CA ASN A 194 -4.13 -8.66 1.61
C ASN A 194 -5.60 -8.23 1.63
N ASN A 195 -6.22 -8.23 2.81
CA ASN A 195 -7.61 -7.78 2.97
C ASN A 195 -7.76 -6.29 2.62
N ILE A 196 -6.85 -5.45 3.13
CA ILE A 196 -6.83 -4.01 2.85
C ILE A 196 -6.62 -3.76 1.36
N GLU A 197 -5.64 -4.42 0.75
CA GLU A 197 -5.34 -4.32 -0.68
C GLU A 197 -6.58 -4.69 -1.50
N SER A 198 -7.22 -5.82 -1.21
CA SER A 198 -8.44 -6.27 -1.88
C SER A 198 -9.59 -5.26 -1.76
N ILE A 199 -9.82 -4.68 -0.59
CA ILE A 199 -10.89 -3.69 -0.37
C ILE A 199 -10.66 -2.46 -1.24
N TRP A 200 -9.44 -1.95 -1.29
CA TRP A 200 -9.13 -0.73 -2.04
C TRP A 200 -9.12 -0.97 -3.55
N VAL A 201 -8.63 -2.12 -4.00
CA VAL A 201 -8.74 -2.55 -5.40
C VAL A 201 -10.21 -2.60 -5.83
N GLU A 202 -11.08 -3.23 -5.02
CA GLU A 202 -12.50 -3.35 -5.37
C GLU A 202 -13.20 -1.98 -5.38
N LYS A 203 -12.94 -1.12 -4.38
CA LYS A 203 -13.46 0.25 -4.36
C LYS A 203 -13.08 1.03 -5.61
N PHE A 204 -11.83 0.92 -6.05
CA PHE A 204 -11.36 1.58 -7.26
C PHE A 204 -12.04 1.03 -8.52
N ASN A 205 -12.14 -0.30 -8.64
CA ASN A 205 -12.82 -0.95 -9.75
C ASN A 205 -14.30 -0.57 -9.85
N VAL A 206 -14.99 -0.38 -8.72
CA VAL A 206 -16.36 0.17 -8.71
C VAL A 206 -16.38 1.59 -9.28
N LYS A 207 -15.45 2.47 -8.91
CA LYS A 207 -15.36 3.85 -9.42
C LYS A 207 -15.12 3.87 -10.94
N ILE A 208 -14.18 3.06 -11.43
CA ILE A 208 -13.89 2.91 -12.86
C ILE A 208 -15.09 2.39 -13.65
N ARG A 209 -15.81 1.38 -13.14
CA ARG A 209 -17.01 0.84 -13.80
C ARG A 209 -18.12 1.89 -13.93
N LYS A 210 -18.33 2.72 -12.90
CA LYS A 210 -19.30 3.82 -12.94
C LYS A 210 -18.95 4.83 -14.04
N LEU A 211 -17.69 5.27 -14.07
CA LEU A 211 -17.20 6.21 -15.10
C LEU A 211 -17.37 5.66 -16.52
N ARG A 212 -17.05 4.39 -16.73
CA ARG A 212 -17.25 3.74 -18.03
C ARG A 212 -18.71 3.78 -18.47
N ASN A 213 -19.64 3.47 -17.57
CA ASN A 213 -21.07 3.46 -17.88
C ASN A 213 -21.59 4.87 -18.18
N GLU A 214 -21.15 5.88 -17.44
CA GLU A 214 -21.53 7.27 -17.67
C GLU A 214 -21.02 7.79 -19.02
N ASN A 215 -19.80 7.45 -19.40
CA ASN A 215 -19.23 7.83 -20.70
C ASN A 215 -19.99 7.17 -21.86
N ASN A 216 -20.30 5.88 -21.77
CA ASN A 216 -21.10 5.18 -22.77
C ASN A 216 -22.50 5.81 -22.93
N ASN A 217 -23.17 6.16 -21.83
CA ASN A 217 -24.49 6.79 -21.87
C ASN A 217 -24.45 8.19 -22.51
N LYS A 218 -23.41 8.98 -22.24
CA LYS A 218 -23.20 10.30 -22.88
C LYS A 218 -23.01 10.16 -24.39
N GLU A 219 -22.22 9.19 -24.86
CA GLU A 219 -22.02 8.94 -26.29
C GLU A 219 -23.30 8.51 -27.00
N VAL A 220 -24.11 7.64 -26.38
CA VAL A 220 -25.41 7.23 -26.92
C VAL A 220 -26.34 8.43 -27.08
N ASN A 221 -26.41 9.31 -26.08
CA ASN A 221 -27.27 10.50 -26.12
C ASN A 221 -26.83 11.50 -27.20
N ILE A 222 -25.52 11.78 -27.33
CA ILE A 222 -24.98 12.67 -28.37
C ILE A 222 -25.29 12.13 -29.77
N ASN A 223 -25.19 10.81 -29.97
CA ASN A 223 -25.49 10.18 -31.24
C ASN A 223 -27.00 10.22 -31.58
N ALA A 224 -27.88 10.12 -30.57
CA ALA A 224 -29.32 10.26 -30.74
C ALA A 224 -29.71 11.71 -31.12
N GLU A 225 -29.11 12.71 -30.48
CA GLU A 225 -29.35 14.13 -30.79
C GLU A 225 -28.88 14.51 -32.20
N LYS A 226 -27.71 14.01 -32.64
CA LYS A 226 -27.22 14.22 -34.00
C LYS A 226 -28.19 13.64 -35.05
N LYS A 227 -28.66 12.40 -34.85
CA LYS A 227 -29.64 11.78 -35.76
C LYS A 227 -30.96 12.55 -35.84
N ASN A 228 -31.44 13.12 -34.73
CA ASN A 228 -32.66 13.91 -34.70
C ASN A 228 -32.51 15.28 -35.38
N LYS A 229 -31.33 15.90 -35.34
CA LYS A 229 -31.05 17.14 -36.08
C LYS A 229 -30.96 16.90 -37.59
N THR A 230 -30.34 15.80 -38.03
CA THR A 230 -30.27 15.47 -39.47
C THR A 230 -31.63 15.18 -40.07
N ARG A 231 -32.58 14.62 -39.30
CA ARG A 231 -33.96 14.36 -39.74
C ARG A 231 -34.86 15.60 -39.80
N LYS A 232 -34.49 16.72 -39.18
CA LYS A 232 -35.27 17.97 -39.21
C LYS A 232 -34.85 18.93 -40.32
N ASN A 233 -33.73 18.66 -40.99
CA ASN A 233 -33.18 19.49 -42.07
C ASN A 233 -33.36 18.89 -43.48
N ASN A 234 -34.10 17.78 -43.58
CA ASN A 234 -34.59 17.17 -44.82
C ASN A 234 -36.12 17.22 -44.82
#